data_AF-A6YRW9-F1
#
_entry.id   AF-A6YRW9-F1
#
_cell.length_a   1.000
_cell.length_b   1.000
_cell.length_c   1.000
_cell.angle_alpha   90.00
_cell.angle_beta   90.00
_cell.angle_gamma   90.00
#
_symmetry.space_group_name_H-M   'P 1'
#
loop_
_entity.id
_entity.type
_entity.pdbx_description
1 polymer ?
#
loop_
_entity_poly.entity_id
_entity_poly.type
_entity_poly.pdbx_seq_one_letter_code
_entity_poly.pdbx_strand_id
1 'polypeptide(L)' 'AMPPVNWPLVRTHAGSGRKFLFIGAHASHIEGLPVAEGRMLLAELLEHAT' A
#
# COMPACT_ATOMS: atom_id res chain seq x y z
N ALA A 1 -13.85 -9.21 -12.78
CA ALA A 1 -12.75 -8.73 -11.92
C ALA A 1 -11.95 -7.69 -12.70
N MET A 2 -11.48 -6.62 -12.05
CA MET A 2 -10.54 -5.68 -12.67
C MET A 2 -9.15 -6.33 -12.75
N PRO A 3 -8.35 -6.07 -13.78
CA PRO A 3 -6.97 -6.55 -13.83
C PRO A 3 -6.17 -5.97 -12.66
N PRO A 4 -5.15 -6.71 -12.14
CA PRO A 4 -4.27 -6.18 -11.12
C PRO A 4 -3.53 -4.95 -11.66
N VAL A 5 -3.33 -3.97 -10.78
CA VAL A 5 -2.63 -2.72 -11.08
C VAL A 5 -1.61 -2.43 -10.00
N ASN A 6 -0.50 -1.82 -10.40
CA ASN A 6 0.58 -1.48 -9.49
C ASN A 6 0.44 -0.01 -9.08
N TRP A 7 0.50 0.23 -7.77
CA TRP A 7 0.48 1.57 -7.20
C TRP A 7 1.62 1.73 -6.19
N PRO A 8 2.21 2.92 -6.08
CA PRO A 8 3.23 3.17 -5.07
C PRO A 8 2.62 3.16 -3.66
N LEU A 9 3.36 2.59 -2.70
CA LEU A 9 2.94 2.48 -1.31
C LEU A 9 2.74 3.86 -0.64
N VAL A 10 3.53 4.85 -1.07
CA VAL A 10 3.43 6.24 -0.62
C VAL A 10 3.09 7.14 -1.80
N ARG A 11 2.04 7.95 -1.65
CA ARG A 11 1.62 8.95 -2.63
C ARG A 11 1.74 10.35 -2.06
N THR A 12 1.78 11.32 -2.96
CA THR A 12 1.76 12.75 -2.61
C THR A 12 0.41 13.33 -3.01
N HIS A 13 -0.27 13.98 -2.07
CA HIS A 13 -1.54 14.63 -2.35
C HIS A 13 -1.30 15.90 -3.20
N ALA A 14 -1.95 15.99 -4.36
CA ALA A 14 -1.67 17.04 -5.35
C ALA A 14 -1.90 18.46 -4.83
N GLY A 15 -2.93 18.67 -3.99
CA GLY A 15 -3.25 20.01 -3.49
C GLY A 15 -2.37 20.48 -2.33
N SER A 16 -1.99 19.57 -1.43
CA SER A 16 -1.31 19.94 -0.16
C SER A 16 0.16 19.52 -0.10
N GLY A 17 0.64 18.72 -1.05
CA GLY A 17 1.99 18.16 -1.04
C GLY A 17 2.25 17.15 0.07
N ARG A 18 1.26 16.83 0.92
CA ARG A 18 1.40 15.87 2.01
C ARG A 18 1.56 14.46 1.46
N LYS A 19 2.46 13.69 2.06
CA LYS A 19 2.60 12.26 1.80
C LYS A 19 1.53 11.47 2.54
N PHE A 20 1.07 10.38 1.95
CA PHE A 20 0.11 9.46 2.56
C PHE A 20 0.34 8.03 2.08
N LEU A 21 -0.05 7.06 2.92
CA LEU A 21 -0.02 5.64 2.57
C LEU A 21 -1.18 5.31 1.64
N PHE A 22 -0.88 4.67 0.51
CA PHE A 22 -1.89 4.17 -0.43
C PHE A 22 -2.08 2.67 -0.25
N ILE A 23 -2.71 2.30 0.87
CA ILE A 23 -2.92 0.93 1.33
C ILE A 23 -4.40 0.67 1.62
N GLY A 24 -4.79 -0.60 1.73
CA GLY A 24 -6.15 -1.02 2.09
C GLY A 24 -6.41 -2.47 1.72
N ALA A 25 -7.66 -2.92 1.85
CA ALA A 25 -8.08 -4.32 1.64
C ALA A 25 -7.77 -4.88 0.23
N HIS A 26 -7.50 -4.02 -0.75
CA HIS A 26 -7.17 -4.43 -2.12
C HIS A 26 -5.66 -4.58 -2.39
N ALA A 27 -4.79 -4.14 -1.47
CA ALA A 27 -3.35 -4.32 -1.60
C ALA A 27 -2.99 -5.78 -1.33
N SER A 28 -2.42 -6.48 -2.32
CA SER A 28 -2.21 -7.94 -2.25
C SER A 28 -0.79 -8.37 -1.86
N HIS A 29 0.21 -7.61 -2.31
CA HIS A 29 1.64 -7.80 -2.05
C HIS A 29 2.40 -6.51 -2.38
N ILE A 30 3.67 -6.45 -1.99
CA ILE A 30 4.60 -5.36 -2.31
C ILE A 30 5.63 -5.89 -3.30
N GLU A 31 5.82 -5.19 -4.41
CA GLU A 31 6.81 -5.55 -5.41
C GLU A 31 8.23 -5.50 -4.84
N GLY A 32 9.04 -6.50 -5.18
CA GLY A 32 10.42 -6.61 -4.69
C GLY A 32 10.56 -7.24 -3.31
N LEU A 33 9.46 -7.57 -2.62
CA LEU A 33 9.48 -8.34 -1.38
C LEU A 33 8.94 -9.77 -1.58
N PRO A 34 9.41 -10.74 -0.78
CA PRO A 34 8.71 -12.01 -0.63
C PRO A 34 7.26 -11.77 -0.22
N VAL A 35 6.33 -12.55 -0.79
CA VAL A 35 4.88 -12.32 -0.61
C VAL A 35 4.46 -12.32 0.86
N ALA A 36 5.04 -13.21 1.68
CA ALA A 36 4.75 -13.27 3.11
C ALA A 36 5.17 -11.98 3.84
N GLU A 37 6.40 -11.52 3.59
CA GLU A 37 6.94 -10.29 4.18
C GLU A 37 6.14 -9.06 3.76
N GLY A 38 5.82 -8.96 2.46
CA GLY A 38 5.01 -7.85 1.94
C GLY A 38 3.61 -7.80 2.58
N ARG A 39 2.97 -8.96 2.81
CA ARG A 39 1.67 -9.03 3.48
C ARG A 39 1.74 -8.66 4.95
N MET A 40 2.77 -9.09 5.66
CA MET A 40 2.99 -8.70 7.06
C MET A 40 3.14 -7.18 7.18
N LEU A 41 3.98 -6.57 6.35
CA LEU A 41 4.17 -5.12 6.34
C LEU A 41 2.87 -4.37 6.00
N LEU A 42 2.10 -4.84 5.02
CA LEU A 42 0.80 -4.23 4.70
C LEU A 42 -0.18 -4.30 5.88
N ALA A 43 -0.17 -5.41 6.65
CA ALA A 43 -1.02 -5.55 7.83
C ALA A 43 -0.61 -4.58 8.95
N GLU A 44 0.69 -4.49 9.25
CA GLU A 44 1.22 -3.56 10.26
C GLU A 44 0.92 -2.10 9.90
N LEU A 45 1.11 -1.72 8.63
CA LEU A 45 0.81 -0.36 8.17
C LEU A 45 -0.69 -0.05 8.22
N LEU A 46 -1.53 -1.04 7.94
CA LEU A 46 -2.98 -0.88 8.03
C LEU A 46 -3.42 -0.71 9.48
N GLU A 47 -2.91 -1.53 10.39
CA GLU A 47 -3.16 -1.42 11.83
C GLU A 47 -2.70 -0.06 12.37
N HIS A 48 -1.52 0.43 11.96
CA HIS A 48 -1.04 1.75 12.39
C HIS A 48 -1.93 2.92 11.93
N ALA A 49 -2.62 2.76 10.79
CA ALA A 49 -3.40 3.81 10.17
C ALA A 49 -4.88 3.86 10.62
N THR A 50 -5.33 2.92 11.45
CA THR A 50 -6.71 2.78 11.93
C THR A 50 -6.80 2.86 13.44
#